data_AF-A0A7K0BTM1-F1
#
_entry.id   AF-A0A7K0BTM1-F1
#
_cell.length_a   1.000
_cell.length_b   1.000
_cell.length_c   1.000
_cell.angle_alpha   90.00
_cell.angle_beta   90.00
_cell.angle_gamma   90.00
#
_symmetry.space_group_name_H-M   'P 1'
#
loop_
_entity.id
_entity.type
_entity.pdbx_description
1 polymer ?
#
loop_
_entity_poly.entity_id
_entity_poly.type
_entity_poly.pdbx_seq_one_letter_code
_entity_poly.pdbx_strand_id
1 'polypeptide(L)'
;MKVAIKFAAVAAAAAALTGAVAAPAQAATVNSVLGYTCSFGTLPNLSNENALISFRGTFDDTAQVDVATNPVDVTSQFSFSQSTSNGLAAVGASSVQFSGTVKLDVVQPTRTVPLYLGHSFPAQTVTSGQVLTQSAASYIPALTFHTAGTVEYRLSTISLTATLKNSSGATIGTSAVTCTRKPAQNNLVTTTVVS
;
A
#
# COMPACT_ATOMS: atom_id res chain seq x y z
N MET A 1 -73.14 36.15 -17.44
CA MET A 1 -73.66 34.76 -17.39
C MET A 1 -72.71 33.85 -18.13
N LYS A 2 -72.55 32.61 -17.61
CA LYS A 2 -71.82 31.45 -18.16
C LYS A 2 -70.30 31.44 -17.95
N VAL A 3 -69.62 30.36 -17.52
CA VAL A 3 -69.86 29.16 -16.68
C VAL A 3 -68.49 28.46 -16.70
N ALA A 4 -68.03 27.94 -15.56
CA ALA A 4 -66.78 27.19 -15.43
C ALA A 4 -66.89 25.80 -16.08
N ILE A 5 -65.80 25.25 -16.63
CA ILE A 5 -65.66 23.79 -16.84
C ILE A 5 -64.20 23.34 -16.57
N LYS A 6 -64.08 22.37 -15.66
CA LYS A 6 -62.90 21.54 -15.35
C LYS A 6 -62.86 20.34 -16.30
N PHE A 7 -61.67 19.92 -16.74
CA PHE A 7 -61.38 18.55 -17.19
C PHE A 7 -59.93 18.24 -16.80
N ALA A 8 -59.67 17.35 -15.82
CA ALA A 8 -59.68 15.88 -15.88
C ALA A 8 -58.36 15.33 -16.44
N ALA A 9 -57.54 14.81 -15.53
CA ALA A 9 -56.32 14.06 -15.79
C ALA A 9 -56.65 12.67 -16.35
N VAL A 10 -55.84 12.18 -17.29
CA VAL A 10 -55.72 10.75 -17.59
C VAL A 10 -54.23 10.43 -17.71
N ALA A 11 -53.79 9.52 -16.84
CA ALA A 11 -52.45 8.97 -16.79
C ALA A 11 -52.21 8.01 -17.96
N ALA A 12 -51.03 8.08 -18.56
CA ALA A 12 -50.45 7.00 -19.36
C ALA A 12 -49.11 6.62 -18.74
N ALA A 13 -49.07 5.46 -18.10
CA ALA A 13 -47.88 4.84 -17.56
C ALA A 13 -47.01 4.31 -18.72
N ALA A 14 -45.85 4.93 -18.93
CA ALA A 14 -44.78 4.35 -19.72
C ALA A 14 -43.79 3.71 -18.75
N ALA A 15 -43.73 2.37 -18.75
CA ALA A 15 -42.74 1.60 -18.02
C ALA A 15 -41.34 1.92 -18.56
N ALA A 16 -40.61 2.77 -17.84
CA ALA A 16 -39.20 2.97 -18.08
C ALA A 16 -38.44 1.73 -17.58
N LEU A 17 -37.93 0.91 -18.50
CA LEU A 17 -36.82 0.02 -18.20
C LEU A 17 -35.62 0.89 -17.85
N THR A 18 -35.45 1.21 -16.56
CA THR A 18 -34.19 1.72 -16.04
C THR A 18 -33.20 0.57 -16.02
N GLY A 19 -32.57 0.31 -17.17
CA GLY A 19 -31.30 -0.40 -17.19
C GLY A 19 -30.34 0.40 -16.33
N ALA A 20 -30.06 -0.09 -15.13
CA ALA A 20 -28.99 0.44 -14.30
C ALA A 20 -27.68 0.15 -15.03
N VAL A 21 -27.26 1.09 -15.86
CA VAL A 21 -25.89 1.13 -16.35
C VAL A 21 -25.02 1.33 -15.12
N ALA A 22 -24.33 0.27 -14.70
CA ALA A 22 -23.32 0.36 -13.66
C ALA A 22 -22.35 1.47 -14.09
N ALA A 23 -22.30 2.56 -13.33
CA ALA A 23 -21.33 3.61 -13.57
C ALA A 23 -19.93 2.96 -13.53
N PRO A 24 -19.04 3.28 -14.49
CA PRO A 24 -17.71 2.69 -14.50
C PRO A 24 -17.04 2.96 -13.16
N ALA A 25 -16.50 1.90 -12.54
CA ALA A 25 -15.70 2.00 -11.33
C ALA A 25 -14.60 3.04 -11.58
N GLN A 26 -14.59 4.12 -10.78
CA GLN A 26 -13.50 5.07 -10.84
C GLN A 26 -12.34 4.46 -10.06
N ALA A 27 -11.18 4.38 -10.71
CA ALA A 27 -9.97 3.92 -10.06
C ALA A 27 -9.27 5.16 -9.46
N ALA A 28 -9.09 5.18 -8.14
CA ALA A 28 -8.45 6.29 -7.45
C ALA A 28 -6.96 6.00 -7.22
N THR A 29 -6.10 6.96 -7.57
CA THR A 29 -4.69 6.92 -7.18
C THR A 29 -4.56 7.28 -5.71
N VAL A 30 -3.95 6.38 -4.93
CA VAL A 30 -3.70 6.58 -3.50
C VAL A 30 -2.22 6.73 -3.21
N ASN A 31 -1.92 7.54 -2.20
CA ASN A 31 -0.56 7.73 -1.69
C ASN A 31 -0.61 7.79 -0.15
N SER A 32 -0.36 6.65 0.49
CA SER A 32 -0.31 6.56 1.95
C SER A 32 1.15 6.70 2.41
N VAL A 33 1.40 7.53 3.41
CA VAL A 33 2.73 7.72 4.01
C VAL A 33 2.66 7.42 5.49
N LEU A 34 3.47 6.46 5.95
CA LEU A 34 3.46 5.99 7.33
C LEU A 34 4.89 5.97 7.90
N GLY A 35 5.01 6.35 9.17
CA GLY A 35 6.24 6.25 9.94
C GLY A 35 6.41 4.89 10.63
N TYR A 36 7.63 4.38 10.60
CA TYR A 36 8.02 3.12 11.21
C TYR A 36 9.26 3.29 12.09
N THR A 37 9.42 2.33 13.00
CA THR A 37 10.64 2.10 13.77
C THR A 37 11.19 0.74 13.35
N CYS A 38 12.41 0.73 12.83
CA CYS A 38 13.05 -0.43 12.21
C CYS A 38 14.25 -0.90 13.03
N SER A 39 14.26 -2.18 13.39
CA SER A 39 15.37 -2.82 14.09
C SER A 39 16.25 -3.59 13.11
N PHE A 40 17.54 -3.29 13.07
CA PHE A 40 18.54 -3.98 12.24
C PHE A 40 19.18 -5.09 13.06
N GLY A 41 18.51 -6.24 13.14
CA GLY A 41 18.70 -7.24 14.21
C GLY A 41 20.14 -7.67 14.49
N THR A 42 21.01 -7.79 13.48
CA THR A 42 22.39 -8.27 13.66
C THR A 42 23.45 -7.18 13.58
N LEU A 43 23.07 -5.91 13.44
CA LEU A 43 24.00 -4.79 13.35
C LEU A 43 24.12 -4.10 14.72
N PRO A 44 25.10 -4.47 15.56
CA PRO A 44 25.16 -4.07 16.98
C PRO A 44 25.29 -2.56 17.20
N ASN A 45 25.69 -1.80 16.19
CA ASN A 45 25.89 -0.36 16.24
C ASN A 45 24.74 0.45 15.62
N LEU A 46 23.69 -0.21 15.13
CA LEU A 46 22.49 0.44 14.61
C LEU A 46 21.37 0.30 15.64
N SER A 47 21.03 1.44 16.27
CA SER A 47 19.84 1.56 17.10
C SER A 47 18.56 1.31 16.30
N ASN A 48 17.43 1.28 16.97
CA ASN A 48 16.15 1.30 16.27
C ASN A 48 16.02 2.60 15.46
N GLU A 49 15.96 2.47 14.14
CA GLU A 49 15.99 3.58 13.20
C GLU A 49 14.58 4.01 12.82
N ASN A 50 14.41 5.31 12.57
CA ASN A 50 13.15 5.82 12.05
C ASN A 50 13.13 5.70 10.54
N ALA A 51 12.01 5.20 10.01
CA ALA A 51 11.77 5.13 8.58
C ALA A 51 10.43 5.77 8.21
N LEU A 52 10.36 6.35 7.02
CA LEU A 52 9.12 6.72 6.35
C LEU A 52 8.88 5.79 5.18
N ILE A 53 7.63 5.39 5.00
CA ILE A 53 7.22 4.47 3.94
C ILE A 53 6.05 5.07 3.21
N SER A 54 6.28 5.42 1.94
CA SER A 54 5.24 5.83 1.01
C SER A 54 4.80 4.60 0.21
N PHE A 55 3.49 4.37 0.16
CA PHE A 55 2.85 3.29 -0.57
C PHE A 55 1.85 3.90 -1.54
N ARG A 56 2.07 3.65 -2.83
CA ARG A 56 1.29 4.23 -3.93
C ARG A 56 0.76 3.15 -4.84
N GLY A 57 -0.47 3.31 -5.29
CA GLY A 57 -1.11 2.44 -6.27
C GLY A 57 -2.43 3.04 -6.74
N THR A 58 -3.04 2.42 -7.74
CA THR A 58 -4.36 2.82 -8.24
C THR A 58 -5.33 1.69 -7.95
N PHE A 59 -6.33 1.95 -7.12
CA PHE A 59 -7.28 0.95 -6.64
C PHE A 59 -8.67 1.24 -7.21
N ASP A 60 -9.42 0.20 -7.51
CA ASP A 60 -10.82 0.34 -7.88
C ASP A 60 -11.65 0.77 -6.64
N ASP A 61 -12.41 1.86 -6.75
CA ASP A 61 -13.28 2.33 -5.65
C ASP A 61 -14.47 1.39 -5.42
N THR A 62 -14.85 0.63 -6.45
CA THR A 62 -15.93 -0.36 -6.40
C THR A 62 -15.49 -1.69 -7.01
N ALA A 63 -16.09 -2.77 -6.52
CA ALA A 63 -15.96 -4.12 -7.08
C ALA A 63 -17.33 -4.80 -7.09
N GLN A 64 -17.44 -5.91 -7.82
CA GLN A 64 -18.65 -6.74 -7.84
C GLN A 64 -18.40 -8.06 -7.13
N VAL A 65 -19.43 -8.57 -6.45
CA VAL A 65 -19.37 -9.92 -5.88
C VAL A 65 -19.09 -10.95 -6.98
N ASP A 66 -18.21 -11.89 -6.68
CA ASP A 66 -17.78 -12.99 -7.56
C ASP A 66 -17.12 -12.56 -8.89
N VAL A 67 -16.73 -11.29 -9.01
CA VAL A 67 -15.93 -10.76 -10.13
C VAL A 67 -14.54 -10.41 -9.64
N ALA A 68 -13.52 -10.78 -10.41
CA ALA A 68 -12.14 -10.40 -10.11
C ALA A 68 -11.94 -8.90 -10.33
N THR A 69 -11.28 -8.23 -9.39
CA THR A 69 -10.84 -6.85 -9.56
C THR A 69 -9.74 -6.74 -10.60
N ASN A 70 -9.44 -5.51 -11.02
CA ASN A 70 -8.17 -5.28 -11.69
C ASN A 70 -7.03 -5.55 -10.70
N PRO A 71 -5.90 -6.06 -11.19
CA PRO A 71 -4.69 -6.07 -10.39
C PRO A 71 -4.14 -4.65 -10.19
N VAL A 72 -3.35 -4.47 -9.14
CA VAL A 72 -2.82 -3.15 -8.77
C VAL A 72 -1.29 -3.16 -8.78
N ASP A 73 -0.71 -2.33 -9.65
CA ASP A 73 0.70 -1.99 -9.56
C ASP A 73 0.94 -1.05 -8.39
N VAL A 74 1.91 -1.40 -7.55
CA VAL A 74 2.23 -0.67 -6.33
C VAL A 74 3.67 -0.21 -6.37
N THR A 75 3.90 1.06 -6.08
CA THR A 75 5.24 1.59 -5.79
C THR A 75 5.38 1.86 -4.30
N SER A 76 6.38 1.25 -3.68
CA SER A 76 6.77 1.55 -2.30
C SER A 76 8.09 2.30 -2.27
N GLN A 77 8.17 3.37 -1.48
CA GLN A 77 9.40 4.11 -1.23
C GLN A 77 9.69 4.10 0.28
N PHE A 78 10.92 3.72 0.62
CA PHE A 78 11.46 3.73 1.97
C PHE A 78 12.47 4.86 2.10
N SER A 79 12.37 5.63 3.18
CA SER A 79 13.34 6.66 3.55
C SER A 79 13.79 6.45 4.99
N PHE A 80 15.04 6.08 5.20
CA PHE A 80 15.66 5.95 6.51
C PHE A 80 16.42 7.22 6.90
N SER A 81 16.52 7.51 8.19
CA SER A 81 17.23 8.69 8.70
C SER A 81 18.73 8.66 8.42
N GLN A 82 19.38 9.82 8.56
CA GLN A 82 20.84 9.97 8.40
C GLN A 82 21.64 9.11 9.41
N SER A 83 21.08 8.84 10.59
CA SER A 83 21.66 7.91 11.56
C SER A 83 21.85 6.50 11.00
N THR A 84 20.93 6.07 10.12
CA THR A 84 21.03 4.76 9.48
C THR A 84 22.22 4.70 8.54
N SER A 85 22.40 5.71 7.68
CA SER A 85 23.56 5.76 6.77
C SER A 85 24.88 5.92 7.51
N ASN A 86 24.91 6.65 8.63
CA ASN A 86 26.06 6.73 9.53
C ASN A 86 26.44 5.35 10.09
N GLY A 87 25.46 4.62 10.62
CA GLY A 87 25.69 3.28 11.19
C GLY A 87 26.14 2.27 10.14
N LEU A 88 25.56 2.32 8.93
CA LEU A 88 25.97 1.48 7.81
C LEU A 88 27.39 1.81 7.33
N ALA A 89 27.74 3.09 7.22
CA ALA A 89 29.09 3.51 6.86
C ALA A 89 30.12 3.09 7.92
N ALA A 90 29.76 3.16 9.20
CA ALA A 90 30.63 2.78 10.32
C ALA A 90 30.99 1.27 10.32
N VAL A 91 30.12 0.41 9.78
CA VAL A 91 30.41 -1.02 9.59
C VAL A 91 31.11 -1.32 8.25
N GLY A 92 31.53 -0.29 7.52
CA GLY A 92 32.28 -0.42 6.26
C GLY A 92 31.42 -0.67 5.02
N ALA A 93 30.10 -0.49 5.11
CA ALA A 93 29.23 -0.62 3.94
C ALA A 93 29.39 0.61 3.02
N SER A 94 29.69 0.37 1.74
CA SER A 94 29.66 1.38 0.68
C SER A 94 28.33 1.39 -0.06
N SER A 95 27.60 0.28 -0.03
CA SER A 95 26.26 0.16 -0.60
C SER A 95 25.41 -0.82 0.18
N VAL A 96 24.10 -0.62 0.10
CA VAL A 96 23.09 -1.45 0.74
C VAL A 96 21.97 -1.76 -0.24
N GLN A 97 21.52 -3.01 -0.21
CA GLN A 97 20.36 -3.47 -0.95
C GLN A 97 19.34 -4.05 0.02
N PHE A 98 18.09 -3.64 -0.08
CA PHE A 98 17.01 -4.23 0.71
C PHE A 98 16.16 -5.15 -0.16
N SER A 99 15.67 -6.23 0.43
CA SER A 99 14.64 -7.08 -0.16
C SER A 99 13.74 -7.64 0.95
N GLY A 100 12.49 -7.98 0.66
CA GLY A 100 11.61 -8.56 1.66
C GLY A 100 10.14 -8.37 1.34
N THR A 101 9.31 -8.29 2.38
CA THR A 101 7.86 -8.26 2.25
C THR A 101 7.24 -7.07 2.99
N VAL A 102 6.32 -6.38 2.30
CA VAL A 102 5.37 -5.46 2.92
C VAL A 102 4.05 -6.19 3.12
N LYS A 103 3.55 -6.25 4.35
CA LYS A 103 2.27 -6.88 4.64
C LYS A 103 1.13 -5.87 4.48
N LEU A 104 0.14 -6.22 3.67
CA LEU A 104 -1.10 -5.48 3.47
C LEU A 104 -2.27 -6.35 3.94
N ASP A 105 -2.97 -5.92 4.98
CA ASP A 105 -4.16 -6.61 5.49
C ASP A 105 -5.38 -6.13 4.71
N VAL A 106 -6.04 -7.04 3.98
CA VAL A 106 -7.31 -6.79 3.29
C VAL A 106 -8.44 -7.18 4.23
N VAL A 107 -9.06 -6.18 4.87
CA VAL A 107 -10.13 -6.36 5.84
C VAL A 107 -11.46 -6.36 5.12
N GLN A 108 -12.16 -7.49 5.18
CA GLN A 108 -13.51 -7.70 4.65
C GLN A 108 -14.50 -7.73 5.82
N PRO A 109 -15.82 -7.60 5.58
CA PRO A 109 -16.82 -7.58 6.65
C PRO A 109 -16.76 -8.78 7.62
N THR A 110 -16.36 -9.96 7.13
CA THR A 110 -16.37 -11.22 7.90
C THR A 110 -14.98 -11.77 8.21
N ARG A 111 -13.91 -11.23 7.62
CA ARG A 111 -12.55 -11.77 7.75
C ARG A 111 -11.47 -10.77 7.35
N THR A 112 -10.25 -10.99 7.81
CA THR A 112 -9.06 -10.29 7.33
C THR A 112 -8.16 -11.26 6.56
N VAL A 113 -7.77 -10.89 5.34
CA VAL A 113 -6.87 -11.68 4.50
C VAL A 113 -5.52 -10.95 4.39
N PRO A 114 -4.41 -11.53 4.88
CA PRO A 114 -3.10 -10.91 4.74
C PRO A 114 -2.55 -11.15 3.33
N LEU A 115 -2.09 -10.08 2.70
CA LEU A 115 -1.30 -10.10 1.47
C LEU A 115 0.15 -9.75 1.78
N TYR A 116 1.08 -10.49 1.17
CA TYR A 116 2.52 -10.29 1.35
C TYR A 116 3.12 -9.84 0.02
N LEU A 117 3.45 -8.56 -0.08
CA LEU A 117 3.98 -7.96 -1.29
C LEU A 117 5.50 -8.06 -1.25
N GLY A 118 6.05 -8.88 -2.14
CA GLY A 118 7.50 -9.03 -2.30
C GLY A 118 8.10 -7.77 -2.92
N HIS A 119 9.20 -7.29 -2.35
CA HIS A 119 9.97 -6.17 -2.85
C HIS A 119 11.44 -6.54 -2.98
N SER A 120 12.07 -6.09 -4.07
CA SER A 120 13.51 -6.07 -4.23
C SER A 120 13.90 -4.65 -4.60
N PHE A 121 14.55 -3.95 -3.67
CA PHE A 121 15.02 -2.59 -3.90
C PHE A 121 16.37 -2.64 -4.64
N PRO A 122 16.65 -1.67 -5.53
CA PRO A 122 17.95 -1.55 -6.14
C PRO A 122 19.01 -1.23 -5.07
N ALA A 123 20.25 -1.66 -5.31
CA ALA A 123 21.36 -1.29 -4.44
C ALA A 123 21.55 0.23 -4.46
N GLN A 124 21.74 0.82 -3.28
CA GLN A 124 22.00 2.26 -3.13
C GLN A 124 23.33 2.47 -2.44
N THR A 125 24.08 3.46 -2.90
CA THR A 125 25.30 3.93 -2.24
C THR A 125 24.99 4.45 -0.83
N VAL A 126 25.80 4.03 0.14
CA VAL A 126 25.76 4.52 1.50
C VAL A 126 26.75 5.67 1.61
N THR A 127 26.23 6.88 1.80
CA THR A 127 27.03 8.07 2.11
C THR A 127 26.69 8.52 3.52
N SER A 128 27.69 8.56 4.40
CA SER A 128 27.52 9.04 5.78
C SER A 128 26.88 10.44 5.80
N GLY A 129 25.93 10.65 6.70
CA GLY A 129 25.19 11.90 6.89
C GLY A 129 24.04 12.12 5.91
N GLN A 130 23.77 11.19 4.98
CA GLN A 130 22.70 11.33 3.99
C GLN A 130 21.48 10.49 4.34
N VAL A 131 20.29 10.97 3.95
CA VAL A 131 19.06 10.17 4.02
C VAL A 131 19.16 9.05 2.99
N LEU A 132 18.81 7.84 3.41
CA LEU A 132 18.83 6.66 2.56
C LEU A 132 17.42 6.41 2.01
N THR A 133 17.19 6.72 0.74
CA THR A 133 15.89 6.57 0.07
C THR A 133 15.93 5.56 -1.06
N GLN A 134 15.08 4.53 -0.99
CA GLN A 134 14.93 3.52 -2.04
C GLN A 134 13.47 3.36 -2.45
N SER A 135 13.23 3.05 -3.73
CA SER A 135 11.91 2.70 -4.25
C SER A 135 11.93 1.35 -4.95
N ALA A 136 10.83 0.62 -4.83
CA ALA A 136 10.61 -0.63 -5.55
C ALA A 136 9.15 -0.73 -5.99
N ALA A 137 8.95 -1.29 -7.18
CA ALA A 137 7.64 -1.74 -7.62
C ALA A 137 7.30 -3.10 -7.00
N SER A 138 6.02 -3.35 -6.84
CA SER A 138 5.42 -4.63 -6.46
C SER A 138 4.02 -4.69 -7.08
N TYR A 139 3.33 -5.80 -6.88
CA TYR A 139 2.06 -6.06 -7.53
C TYR A 139 1.09 -6.74 -6.56
N ILE A 140 -0.13 -6.23 -6.51
CA ILE A 140 -1.27 -6.88 -5.86
C ILE A 140 -2.03 -7.63 -6.96
N PRO A 141 -2.19 -8.97 -6.84
CA PRO A 141 -2.96 -9.72 -7.81
C PRO A 141 -4.43 -9.32 -7.81
N ALA A 142 -5.13 -9.64 -8.89
CA ALA A 142 -6.58 -9.54 -8.95
C ALA A 142 -7.21 -10.31 -7.78
N LEU A 143 -8.15 -9.68 -7.09
CA LEU A 143 -8.85 -10.26 -5.94
C LEU A 143 -10.30 -10.53 -6.32
N THR A 144 -10.86 -11.62 -5.82
CA THR A 144 -12.30 -11.91 -5.93
C THR A 144 -12.92 -11.85 -4.54
N PHE A 145 -14.00 -11.07 -4.42
CA PHE A 145 -14.75 -10.93 -3.17
C PHE A 145 -16.06 -11.70 -3.27
N HIS A 146 -16.35 -12.52 -2.27
CA HIS A 146 -17.54 -13.40 -2.24
C HIS A 146 -18.65 -12.85 -1.33
N THR A 147 -18.51 -11.64 -0.83
CA THR A 147 -19.47 -11.03 0.09
C THR A 147 -19.48 -9.52 -0.14
N ALA A 148 -20.67 -8.95 -0.29
CA ALA A 148 -20.85 -7.52 -0.41
C ALA A 148 -20.46 -6.78 0.89
N GLY A 149 -20.05 -5.52 0.76
CA GLY A 149 -19.68 -4.65 1.86
C GLY A 149 -18.41 -3.85 1.59
N THR A 150 -17.94 -3.13 2.60
CA THR A 150 -16.72 -2.33 2.50
C THR A 150 -15.49 -3.19 2.77
N VAL A 151 -14.55 -3.16 1.85
CA VAL A 151 -13.22 -3.75 1.98
C VAL A 151 -12.21 -2.64 2.26
N GLU A 152 -11.36 -2.83 3.26
CA GLU A 152 -10.30 -1.88 3.62
C GLU A 152 -8.93 -2.50 3.35
N TYR A 153 -8.03 -1.72 2.74
CA TYR A 153 -6.64 -2.11 2.54
C TYR A 153 -5.79 -1.40 3.61
N ARG A 154 -5.16 -2.17 4.49
CA ARG A 154 -4.44 -1.63 5.65
C ARG A 154 -2.97 -2.05 5.67
N LEU A 155 -2.06 -1.07 5.70
CA LEU A 155 -0.63 -1.36 5.84
C LEU A 155 -0.29 -1.89 7.23
N SER A 156 0.55 -2.90 7.28
CA SER A 156 0.84 -3.66 8.48
C SER A 156 2.35 -3.70 8.75
N THR A 157 2.86 -4.80 9.28
CA THR A 157 4.30 -5.00 9.53
C THR A 157 5.11 -5.12 8.25
N ILE A 158 6.38 -4.74 8.33
CA ILE A 158 7.31 -4.84 7.21
C ILE A 158 8.56 -5.59 7.65
N SER A 159 8.95 -6.56 6.85
CA SER A 159 10.08 -7.45 7.11
C SER A 159 11.01 -7.39 5.91
N LEU A 160 12.21 -6.87 6.11
CA LEU A 160 13.23 -6.73 5.07
C LEU A 160 14.49 -7.49 5.48
N THR A 161 15.35 -7.70 4.50
CA THR A 161 16.73 -8.16 4.64
C THR A 161 17.61 -7.11 3.99
N ALA A 162 18.52 -6.53 4.76
CA ALA A 162 19.56 -5.64 4.26
C ALA A 162 20.79 -6.48 3.88
N THR A 163 21.26 -6.35 2.65
CA THR A 163 22.53 -6.91 2.17
C THR A 163 23.54 -5.78 2.03
N LEU A 164 24.64 -5.87 2.76
CA LEU A 164 25.67 -4.85 2.83
C LEU A 164 26.86 -5.24 1.96
N LYS A 165 27.36 -4.30 1.16
CA LYS A 165 28.57 -4.49 0.34
C LYS A 165 29.60 -3.42 0.63
N ASN A 166 30.88 -3.78 0.55
CA ASN A 166 32.00 -2.85 0.67
C ASN A 166 32.35 -2.20 -0.69
N SER A 167 33.38 -1.35 -0.71
CA SER A 167 33.82 -0.63 -1.92
C SER A 167 34.29 -1.52 -3.07
N SER A 168 34.69 -2.77 -2.81
CA SER A 168 35.02 -3.74 -3.86
C SER A 168 33.80 -4.49 -4.41
N GLY A 169 32.61 -4.23 -3.87
CA GLY A 169 31.36 -4.90 -4.22
C GLY A 169 31.15 -6.25 -3.53
N ALA A 170 32.08 -6.67 -2.67
CA ALA A 170 31.95 -7.90 -1.90
C ALA A 170 30.90 -7.74 -0.78
N THR A 171 30.07 -8.76 -0.59
CA THR A 171 29.12 -8.81 0.52
C THR A 171 29.87 -8.93 1.84
N ILE A 172 29.63 -7.99 2.75
CA ILE A 172 30.24 -7.96 4.09
C ILE A 172 29.28 -8.36 5.21
N GLY A 173 27.99 -8.46 4.89
CA GLY A 173 27.00 -8.93 5.86
C GLY A 173 25.58 -8.88 5.34
N THR A 174 24.70 -9.58 6.04
CA THR A 174 23.25 -9.50 5.89
C THR A 174 22.60 -9.29 7.26
N SER A 175 21.52 -8.52 7.30
CA SER A 175 20.75 -8.29 8.53
C SER A 175 19.27 -8.37 8.23
N ALA A 176 18.53 -9.07 9.08
CA ALA A 176 17.09 -8.91 9.14
C ALA A 176 16.76 -7.48 9.61
N VAL A 177 15.76 -6.87 9.00
CA VAL A 177 15.26 -5.54 9.34
C VAL A 177 13.76 -5.65 9.56
N THR A 178 13.34 -5.54 10.81
CA THR A 178 11.92 -5.59 11.16
C THR A 178 11.42 -4.20 11.49
N CYS A 179 10.45 -3.72 10.72
CA CYS A 179 9.87 -2.40 10.87
C CYS A 179 8.46 -2.51 11.47
N THR A 180 8.29 -1.88 12.63
CA THR A 180 7.01 -1.77 13.32
C THR A 180 6.46 -0.36 13.15
N ARG A 181 5.18 -0.23 12.80
CA ARG A 181 4.52 1.07 12.62
C ARG A 181 4.57 1.86 13.92
N LYS A 182 4.86 3.16 13.86
CA LYS A 182 4.75 4.02 15.06
C LYS A 182 3.30 4.08 15.54
N PRO A 183 3.05 4.16 16.85
CA PRO A 183 1.70 4.16 17.41
C PRO A 183 0.87 5.36 16.93
N ALA A 184 -0.46 5.26 17.07
CA ALA A 184 -1.44 6.31 16.77
C ALA A 184 -1.55 6.77 15.30
N GLN A 185 -0.93 6.09 14.34
CA GLN A 185 -1.13 6.35 12.91
C GLN A 185 -2.28 5.53 12.32
N ASN A 186 -3.12 6.17 11.51
CA ASN A 186 -4.10 5.48 10.68
C ASN A 186 -3.38 4.73 9.56
N ASN A 187 -3.55 3.41 9.51
CA ASN A 187 -2.90 2.56 8.50
C ASN A 187 -3.79 2.21 7.30
N LEU A 188 -4.98 2.80 7.20
CA LEU A 188 -5.83 2.69 6.05
C LEU A 188 -5.16 3.30 4.82
N VAL A 189 -5.02 2.51 3.76
CA VAL A 189 -4.53 2.94 2.45
C VAL A 189 -5.68 3.42 1.59
N THR A 190 -6.70 2.58 1.46
CA THR A 190 -7.91 2.86 0.68
C THR A 190 -9.06 1.93 1.09
N THR A 191 -10.24 2.22 0.55
CA THR A 191 -11.44 1.40 0.68
C THR A 191 -12.03 1.08 -0.69
N THR A 192 -12.53 -0.14 -0.85
CA THR A 192 -13.32 -0.55 -2.03
C THR A 192 -14.69 -1.01 -1.57
N VAL A 193 -15.76 -0.55 -2.22
CA VAL A 193 -17.12 -1.01 -1.94
C VAL A 193 -17.46 -2.18 -2.87
N VAL A 194 -17.78 -3.33 -2.30
CA VAL A 194 -18.22 -4.52 -3.02
C VAL A 194 -19.74 -4.58 -3.00
N SER A 195 -20.36 -4.65 -4.17
CA SER A 195 -21.82 -4.79 -4.33
C SER A 195 -22.20 -6.02 -5.13
#